data_AF-A0A8J6U1Y4-F1
#
_entry.id   AF-A0A8J6U1Y4-F1
#
_cell.length_a   1.000
_cell.length_b   1.000
_cell.length_c   1.000
_cell.angle_alpha   90.00
_cell.angle_beta   90.00
_cell.angle_gamma   90.00
#
_symmetry.space_group_name_H-M   'P 1'
#
loop_
_entity.id
_entity.type
_entity.pdbx_description
1 polymer ?
#
loop_
_entity_poly.entity_id
_entity_poly.type
_entity_poly.pdbx_seq_one_letter_code
_entity_poly.pdbx_strand_id
1 'polypeptide(L)'
;MKLLLDVKGATEEQLVAGMAAAVEVFKAADMRPLTAAEGFFALEAWDDESFPEEDTYALTDEDSAAAAVWLAATKAALLACSVDGSEPEGTLELLIPEDDEPDL
;
A
#
# COMPACT_ATOMS: atom_id res chain seq x y z
N MET A 1 -14.54 -3.09 -0.78
CA MET A 1 -13.06 -3.10 -0.96
C MET A 1 -12.41 -4.32 -0.33
N LYS A 2 -11.31 -4.83 -0.90
CA LYS A 2 -10.52 -5.96 -0.38
C LYS A 2 -9.02 -5.71 -0.58
N LEU A 3 -8.18 -6.20 0.32
CA LEU A 3 -6.74 -6.25 0.09
C LEU A 3 -6.37 -7.50 -0.70
N LEU A 4 -5.50 -7.35 -1.70
CA LEU A 4 -4.90 -8.43 -2.45
C LEU A 4 -3.38 -8.35 -2.26
N LEU A 5 -2.76 -9.48 -1.93
CA LEU A 5 -1.32 -9.64 -1.86
C LEU A 5 -0.91 -10.63 -2.95
N ASP A 6 -0.09 -10.20 -3.89
CA ASP A 6 0.51 -11.05 -4.91
C ASP A 6 2.02 -11.08 -4.71
N VAL A 7 2.57 -12.27 -4.45
CA VAL A 7 4.01 -12.46 -4.25
C VAL A 7 4.47 -13.66 -5.05
N LYS A 8 5.39 -13.40 -5.97
CA LYS A 8 5.86 -14.41 -6.92
C LYS A 8 6.54 -15.57 -6.20
N GLY A 9 5.98 -16.77 -6.38
CA GLY A 9 6.53 -17.99 -5.80
C GLY A 9 6.20 -18.19 -4.31
N ALA A 10 5.40 -17.32 -3.69
CA ALA A 10 4.93 -17.53 -2.33
C ALA A 10 3.90 -18.67 -2.26
N THR A 11 3.96 -19.46 -1.20
CA THR A 11 2.94 -20.45 -0.86
C THR A 11 1.70 -19.76 -0.29
N GLU A 12 0.57 -20.48 -0.24
CA GLU A 12 -0.65 -19.97 0.39
C GLU A 12 -0.44 -19.58 1.87
N GLU A 13 0.33 -20.38 2.62
CA GLU A 13 0.68 -20.09 4.02
C GLU A 13 1.50 -18.79 4.15
N GLN A 14 2.43 -18.56 3.22
CA GLN A 14 3.21 -17.33 3.16
C GLN A 14 2.35 -16.11 2.81
N LEU A 15 1.42 -16.24 1.86
CA LEU A 15 0.48 -15.17 1.52
C LEU A 15 -0.45 -14.82 2.69
N VAL A 16 -0.92 -15.83 3.44
CA VAL A 16 -1.70 -15.61 4.66
C VAL A 16 -0.87 -14.88 5.73
N ALA A 17 0.37 -15.28 5.94
CA ALA A 17 1.28 -14.60 6.87
C ALA A 17 1.58 -13.16 6.45
N GLY A 18 1.81 -12.93 5.16
CA GLY A 18 2.02 -11.61 4.58
C GLY A 18 0.82 -10.68 4.74
N MET A 19 -0.38 -11.19 4.45
CA MET A 19 -1.62 -10.43 4.64
C MET A 19 -1.84 -10.08 6.11
N ALA A 20 -1.58 -11.01 7.02
CA ALA A 20 -1.67 -10.75 8.46
C ALA A 20 -0.68 -9.65 8.89
N ALA A 21 0.56 -9.70 8.39
CA ALA A 21 1.58 -8.69 8.69
C ALA A 21 1.17 -7.29 8.20
N ALA A 22 0.66 -7.16 6.97
CA ALA A 22 0.13 -5.89 6.45
C ALA A 22 -0.98 -5.32 7.34
N VAL A 23 -1.95 -6.17 7.70
CA VAL A 23 -3.09 -5.78 8.54
C VAL A 23 -2.65 -5.30 9.92
N GLU A 24 -1.63 -5.91 10.53
CA GLU A 24 -1.10 -5.44 11.81
C GLU A 24 -0.43 -4.06 11.71
N VAL A 25 0.22 -3.72 10.58
CA VAL A 25 0.74 -2.37 10.37
C VAL A 25 -0.38 -1.33 10.36
N PHE A 26 -1.44 -1.57 9.59
CA PHE A 26 -2.60 -0.67 9.53
C PHE A 26 -3.25 -0.48 10.91
N LYS A 27 -3.43 -1.55 11.68
CA LYS A 27 -3.96 -1.49 13.05
C LYS A 27 -3.04 -0.71 13.99
N ALA A 28 -1.73 -0.94 13.92
CA ALA A 28 -0.77 -0.24 14.78
C ALA A 28 -0.72 1.27 14.49
N ALA A 29 -0.99 1.66 13.25
CA ALA A 29 -1.09 3.06 12.83
C ALA A 29 -2.49 3.68 13.05
N ASP A 30 -3.47 2.91 13.53
CA ASP A 30 -4.90 3.29 13.60
C ASP A 30 -5.42 3.86 12.26
N MET A 31 -4.98 3.26 11.16
CA MET A 31 -5.25 3.76 9.81
C MET A 31 -6.00 2.73 8.97
N ARG A 32 -7.03 3.17 8.27
CA ARG A 32 -7.75 2.33 7.32
C ARG A 32 -6.88 2.07 6.08
N PRO A 33 -6.88 0.85 5.51
CA PRO A 33 -6.11 0.57 4.29
C PRO A 33 -6.46 1.49 3.12
N LEU A 34 -7.72 1.91 2.98
CA LEU A 34 -8.14 2.88 1.96
C LEU A 34 -7.39 4.20 2.08
N THR A 35 -7.35 4.79 3.27
CA THR A 35 -6.68 6.07 3.51
C THR A 35 -5.17 5.96 3.26
N ALA A 36 -4.55 4.83 3.64
CA ALA A 36 -3.15 4.59 3.31
C ALA A 36 -2.92 4.46 1.80
N ALA A 37 -3.81 3.77 1.07
CA ALA A 37 -3.73 3.63 -0.39
C ALA A 37 -3.94 4.97 -1.12
N GLU A 38 -4.87 5.81 -0.64
CA GLU A 38 -5.10 7.18 -1.15
C GLU A 38 -3.82 8.04 -1.01
N GLY A 39 -3.16 7.99 0.15
CA GLY A 39 -1.88 8.67 0.36
C GLY A 39 -0.78 8.15 -0.57
N PHE A 40 -0.68 6.82 -0.74
CA PHE A 40 0.28 6.23 -1.69
C PHE A 40 0.00 6.64 -3.13
N PHE A 41 -1.27 6.69 -3.54
CA PHE A 41 -1.66 7.19 -4.86
C PHE A 41 -1.27 8.66 -5.06
N ALA A 42 -1.49 9.51 -4.06
CA ALA A 42 -1.07 10.92 -4.10
C ALA A 42 0.46 11.06 -4.21
N LEU A 43 1.22 10.20 -3.53
CA LEU A 43 2.68 10.16 -3.63
C LEU A 43 3.16 9.77 -5.03
N GLU A 44 2.62 8.71 -5.62
CA GLU A 44 3.00 8.27 -6.98
C GLU A 44 2.57 9.29 -8.05
N ALA A 45 1.39 9.90 -7.90
CA ALA A 45 0.95 10.97 -8.80
C ALA A 45 1.87 12.20 -8.75
N TRP A 46 2.42 12.51 -7.56
CA TRP A 46 3.41 13.57 -7.40
C TRP A 46 4.76 13.23 -8.08
N ASP A 47 5.18 11.97 -8.06
CA ASP A 47 6.36 11.50 -8.79
C ASP A 47 6.18 11.58 -10.31
N ASP A 48 4.97 11.31 -10.82
CA ASP A 48 4.64 11.34 -12.26
C ASP A 48 4.49 12.77 -12.84
N GLU A 49 3.92 13.72 -12.10
CA GLU A 49 3.64 15.07 -12.61
C GLU A 49 4.86 16.01 -12.68
N SER A 50 6.06 15.56 -12.28
CA SER A 50 7.21 16.42 -11.95
C SER A 50 6.88 17.42 -10.83
N PHE A 51 7.86 18.16 -10.30
CA PHE A 51 7.57 19.16 -9.27
C PHE A 51 6.50 20.14 -9.77
N PRO A 52 5.30 20.18 -9.16
CA PRO A 52 4.29 21.13 -9.59
C PRO A 52 4.79 22.55 -9.33
N GLU A 53 4.29 23.54 -10.09
CA GLU A 53 4.52 24.94 -9.74
C GLU A 53 4.02 25.20 -8.31
N GLU A 54 4.65 26.14 -7.58
CA GLU A 54 4.17 26.56 -6.26
C GLU A 54 2.64 26.73 -6.31
N ASP A 55 1.94 26.08 -5.37
CA ASP A 55 0.47 26.06 -5.22
C ASP A 55 -0.35 25.12 -6.14
N THR A 56 0.29 24.25 -6.92
CA THR A 56 -0.39 23.16 -7.65
C THR A 56 -0.11 21.82 -6.98
N TYR A 57 -1.15 21.01 -6.71
CA TYR A 57 -1.10 19.64 -6.15
C TYR A 57 0.12 19.31 -5.25
N ALA A 58 0.21 19.98 -4.11
CA ALA A 58 1.24 19.67 -3.13
C ALA A 58 0.83 18.41 -2.35
N LEU A 59 1.64 17.35 -2.42
CA LEU A 59 1.55 16.21 -1.52
C LEU A 59 1.51 16.74 -0.07
N THR A 60 0.43 16.48 0.64
CA THR A 60 0.29 17.01 2.01
C THR A 60 1.10 16.19 3.01
N ASP A 61 1.33 16.74 4.20
CA ASP A 61 1.93 15.99 5.31
C ASP A 61 1.07 14.77 5.69
N GLU A 62 -0.27 14.90 5.58
CA GLU A 62 -1.21 13.81 5.83
C GLU A 62 -1.11 12.71 4.76
N ASP A 63 -1.05 13.07 3.49
CA ASP A 63 -0.85 12.12 2.38
C ASP A 63 0.49 11.41 2.51
N SER A 64 1.55 12.14 2.86
CA SER A 64 2.88 11.59 3.09
C SER A 64 2.88 10.58 4.24
N ALA A 65 2.20 10.89 5.35
CA ALA A 65 2.07 9.99 6.47
C ALA A 65 1.25 8.73 6.11
N ALA A 66 0.17 8.90 5.35
CA ALA A 66 -0.65 7.79 4.85
C ALA A 66 0.12 6.88 3.88
N ALA A 67 0.86 7.47 2.92
CA ALA A 67 1.72 6.75 2.00
C ALA A 67 2.79 5.94 2.74
N ALA A 68 3.40 6.53 3.78
CA ALA A 68 4.40 5.83 4.60
C ALA A 68 3.82 4.58 5.29
N VAL A 69 2.57 4.65 5.76
CA VAL A 69 1.88 3.48 6.34
C VAL A 69 1.62 2.40 5.28
N TRP A 70 1.19 2.79 4.07
CA TRP A 70 1.01 1.85 2.96
C TRP A 70 2.32 1.14 2.59
N LEU A 71 3.40 1.89 2.38
CA LEU A 71 4.72 1.36 2.08
C LEU A 71 5.24 0.43 3.19
N ALA A 72 5.00 0.79 4.46
CA ALA A 72 5.35 -0.06 5.59
C ALA A 72 4.53 -1.37 5.61
N ALA A 73 3.24 -1.30 5.30
CA ALA A 73 2.37 -2.49 5.23
C ALA A 73 2.80 -3.41 4.07
N THR A 74 3.07 -2.86 2.88
CA THR A 74 3.61 -3.60 1.73
C THR A 74 4.92 -4.29 2.09
N LYS A 75 5.86 -3.55 2.69
CA LYS A 75 7.14 -4.09 3.13
C LYS A 75 6.98 -5.23 4.15
N ALA A 76 6.09 -5.05 5.13
CA ALA A 76 5.82 -6.08 6.13
C ALA A 76 5.22 -7.35 5.51
N ALA A 77 4.29 -7.19 4.56
CA ALA A 77 3.68 -8.29 3.83
C ALA A 77 4.72 -9.10 3.07
N LEU A 78 5.52 -8.39 2.27
CA LEU A 78 6.61 -8.93 1.49
C LEU A 78 7.60 -9.71 2.36
N LEU A 79 8.12 -9.10 3.42
CA LEU A 79 9.08 -9.74 4.32
C LEU A 79 8.53 -11.01 4.98
N ALA A 80 7.23 -11.05 5.29
CA ALA A 80 6.59 -12.24 5.85
C ALA A 80 6.36 -13.36 4.81
N CYS A 81 6.34 -13.03 3.52
CA CYS A 81 6.30 -14.01 2.43
C CYS A 81 7.70 -14.55 2.06
N SER A 82 8.78 -13.84 2.38
CA SER A 82 10.14 -14.25 2.02
C SER A 82 10.59 -15.53 2.71
N VAL A 83 11.24 -16.39 1.93
CA VAL A 83 12.12 -17.47 2.39
C VAL A 83 13.55 -17.12 1.99
N ASP A 84 14.51 -17.43 2.86
CA ASP A 84 15.94 -17.49 2.52
C ASP A 84 16.65 -16.18 2.12
N GLY A 85 16.12 -15.02 2.52
CA GLY A 85 16.85 -13.75 2.44
C GLY A 85 16.92 -13.11 1.05
N SER A 86 16.16 -13.62 0.08
CA SER A 86 15.87 -12.87 -1.16
C SER A 86 14.83 -11.78 -0.90
N GLU A 87 15.03 -10.61 -1.49
CA GLU A 87 13.97 -9.60 -1.58
C GLU A 87 12.81 -10.19 -2.41
N PRO A 88 11.61 -10.27 -1.84
CA PRO A 88 10.46 -10.87 -2.51
C PRO A 88 9.91 -9.87 -3.54
N GLU A 89 9.65 -10.36 -4.76
CA GLU A 89 8.98 -9.60 -5.82
C GLU A 89 7.46 -9.75 -5.63
N GLY A 90 6.75 -8.66 -5.32
CA GLY A 90 5.29 -8.70 -5.13
C GLY A 90 4.66 -7.33 -4.88
N THR A 91 3.32 -7.31 -4.86
CA THR A 91 2.49 -6.12 -4.66
C THR A 91 1.44 -6.34 -3.57
N LEU A 92 1.12 -5.26 -2.86
CA LEU A 92 -0.08 -5.16 -2.04
C LEU A 92 -1.02 -4.16 -2.73
N GLU A 93 -2.25 -4.58 -2.98
CA GLU A 93 -3.23 -3.81 -3.76
C GLU A 93 -4.55 -3.68 -3.01
N LEU A 94 -5.23 -2.55 -3.20
CA LEU A 94 -6.60 -2.34 -2.73
C LEU A 94 -7.56 -2.50 -3.91
N LEU A 95 -8.33 -3.58 -3.90
CA LEU A 95 -9.38 -3.81 -4.87
C LEU A 95 -10.64 -3.04 -4.46
N ILE A 96 -11.01 -2.05 -5.25
CA ILE A 96 -12.26 -1.30 -5.14
C ILE A 96 -13.25 -1.93 -6.14
N PRO A 97 -14.40 -2.48 -5.69
CA PRO A 97 -15.45 -2.96 -6.59
C PRO A 97 -15.92 -1.84 -7.52
N GLU A 98 -16.28 -2.17 -8.76
CA GLU A 98 -16.78 -1.18 -9.74
C GLU A 98 -18.01 -0.40 -9.21
N ASP A 99 -18.85 -1.04 -8.38
CA ASP A 99 -20.01 -0.38 -7.76
C ASP A 99 -19.65 0.60 -6.62
N ASP A 100 -18.40 0.58 -6.14
CA ASP A 100 -17.86 1.40 -5.04
C ASP A 100 -16.82 2.42 -5.55
N GLU A 101 -16.62 2.57 -6.87
CA GLU A 101 -15.74 3.61 -7.40
C GLU A 101 -16.34 4.99 -7.09
N PRO A 102 -15.54 5.93 -6.55
CA PRO A 102 -16.02 7.29 -6.35
C PRO A 102 -16.36 7.89 -7.72
N ASP A 103 -17.54 8.52 -7.84
CA ASP A 103 -17.87 9.34 -9.02
C ASP A 103 -16.80 10.43 -9.17
N LEU A 104 -15.86 10.24 -10.12
CA LEU A 104 -14.77 11.18 -10.44
C LEU A 104 -15.26 12.34 -11.32
#